data_AF-A0A4V3ER51-F1
#
_entry.id   AF-A0A4V3ER51-F1
#
_cell.length_a   1.000
_cell.length_b   1.000
_cell.length_c   1.000
_cell.angle_alpha   90.00
_cell.angle_beta   90.00
_cell.angle_gamma   90.00
#
_symmetry.space_group_name_H-M   'P 1'
#
loop_
_entity.id
_entity.type
_entity.pdbx_description
1 polymer ?
#
loop_
_entity_poly.entity_id
_entity_poly.type
_entity_poly.pdbx_seq_one_letter_code
_entity_poly.pdbx_strand_id
1 'polypeptide(L)'
;MSRTVFCRKYQKEMEGLDFAPLPGEKGQDIYNNVSKQAWEEWQARQTRLINEKHLNMLDPKAREYLQQQMEAFFNNEGSDEADGFVPPEE
;
A
#
# COMPACT_ATOMS: atom_id res chain seq x y z
N MET A 1 0.82 -21.52 5.34
CA MET A 1 1.32 -21.31 3.97
C MET A 1 1.18 -19.84 3.68
N SER A 2 2.28 -19.13 3.48
CA SER A 2 2.26 -17.71 3.16
C SER A 2 1.57 -17.53 1.82
N ARG A 3 0.50 -16.72 1.78
CA ARG A 3 -0.18 -16.37 0.54
C ARG A 3 0.73 -15.46 -0.28
N THR A 4 0.91 -15.74 -1.57
CA THR A 4 1.60 -14.83 -2.48
C THR A 4 0.59 -13.91 -3.17
N VAL A 5 0.98 -12.66 -3.37
CA VAL A 5 0.19 -11.65 -4.09
C VAL A 5 1.08 -10.88 -5.04
N PHE A 6 0.50 -10.46 -6.16
CA PHE A 6 1.17 -9.54 -7.08
C PHE A 6 1.12 -8.14 -6.48
N CYS A 7 2.25 -7.65 -5.97
CA CYS A 7 2.27 -6.36 -5.30
C CYS A 7 2.30 -5.21 -6.32
N ARG A 8 1.24 -4.41 -6.39
CA ARG A 8 1.15 -3.26 -7.33
C ARG A 8 2.30 -2.25 -7.18
N LYS A 9 2.81 -2.05 -5.97
CA LYS A 9 3.94 -1.16 -5.66
C LYS A 9 5.26 -1.66 -6.26
N TYR A 10 5.53 -2.95 -6.18
CA TYR A 10 6.82 -3.51 -6.60
C TYR A 10 6.74 -4.28 -7.93
N GLN A 11 5.54 -4.39 -8.50
CA GLN A 11 5.22 -5.14 -9.72
C GLN A 11 5.81 -6.56 -9.76
N LYS A 12 5.80 -7.25 -8.60
CA LYS A 12 6.31 -8.62 -8.48
C LYS A 12 5.51 -9.42 -7.45
N GLU A 13 5.57 -10.74 -7.57
CA GLU A 13 4.97 -11.66 -6.60
C GLU A 13 5.75 -11.64 -5.29
N MET A 14 5.06 -11.37 -4.19
CA MET A 14 5.64 -11.32 -2.86
C MET A 14 4.67 -11.89 -1.83
N GLU A 15 5.14 -12.05 -0.59
CA GLU A 15 4.28 -12.43 0.53
C GLU A 15 3.17 -11.39 0.72
N GLY A 16 1.93 -11.84 0.57
CA GLY A 16 0.72 -11.07 0.83
C GLY A 16 0.41 -10.97 2.30
N LEU A 17 -0.54 -10.11 2.60
CA LEU A 17 -1.09 -9.98 3.94
C LEU A 17 -1.78 -11.30 4.37
N ASP A 18 -1.65 -11.64 5.65
CA ASP A 18 -2.35 -12.78 6.25
C ASP A 18 -3.86 -12.50 6.40
N PHE A 19 -4.23 -11.23 6.65
CA PHE A 19 -5.61 -10.77 6.81
C PHE A 19 -5.81 -9.37 6.23
N ALA A 20 -7.05 -9.04 5.83
CA ALA A 20 -7.39 -7.71 5.34
C ALA A 20 -7.27 -6.68 6.48
N PRO A 21 -6.46 -5.62 6.33
CA PRO A 21 -6.20 -4.67 7.42
C PRO A 21 -7.34 -3.66 7.62
N LEU A 22 -8.22 -3.50 6.64
CA LEU A 22 -9.35 -2.59 6.67
C LEU A 22 -10.65 -3.35 6.37
N PRO A 23 -11.79 -2.93 6.94
CA PRO A 23 -13.08 -3.46 6.55
C PRO A 23 -13.53 -2.88 5.19
N GLY A 24 -14.31 -3.66 4.44
CA GLY A 24 -14.90 -3.26 3.16
C GLY A 24 -14.00 -3.52 1.94
N GLU A 25 -14.44 -3.02 0.78
CA GLU A 25 -13.80 -3.31 -0.52
C GLU A 25 -12.35 -2.83 -0.58
N LYS A 26 -12.02 -1.68 0.02
CA LYS A 26 -10.65 -1.16 0.06
C LYS A 26 -9.68 -2.09 0.79
N GLY A 27 -10.11 -2.71 1.90
CA GLY A 27 -9.28 -3.66 2.61
C GLY A 27 -9.05 -4.94 1.82
N GLN A 28 -10.05 -5.36 1.04
CA GLN A 28 -9.95 -6.51 0.16
C GLN A 28 -9.05 -6.22 -1.06
N ASP A 29 -9.10 -5.02 -1.62
CA ASP A 29 -8.15 -4.56 -2.65
C ASP A 29 -6.71 -4.62 -2.14
N ILE A 30 -6.44 -4.02 -0.97
CA ILE A 30 -5.12 -4.04 -0.34
C ILE A 30 -4.68 -5.48 -0.09
N TYR A 31 -5.56 -6.30 0.47
CA TYR A 31 -5.27 -7.71 0.70
C TYR A 31 -4.88 -8.45 -0.59
N ASN A 32 -5.49 -8.14 -1.73
CA ASN A 32 -5.24 -8.83 -3.00
C ASN A 32 -4.07 -8.26 -3.81
N ASN A 33 -3.82 -6.96 -3.73
CA ASN A 33 -2.89 -6.23 -4.60
C ASN A 33 -1.66 -5.67 -3.86
N VAL A 34 -1.58 -5.81 -2.54
CA VAL A 34 -0.50 -5.24 -1.72
C VAL A 34 0.18 -6.34 -0.90
N SER A 35 1.50 -6.35 -0.95
CA SER A 35 2.31 -7.25 -0.14
C SER A 35 2.41 -6.81 1.31
N LYS A 36 2.76 -7.74 2.18
CA LYS A 36 3.04 -7.49 3.59
C LYS A 36 4.12 -6.42 3.77
N GLN A 37 5.22 -6.51 3.00
CA GLN A 37 6.29 -5.53 3.04
C GLN A 37 5.81 -4.11 2.68
N ALA A 38 5.08 -3.96 1.57
CA ALA A 38 4.55 -2.66 1.17
C ALA A 38 3.57 -2.09 2.21
N TRP A 39 2.79 -2.96 2.86
CA TRP A 39 1.86 -2.57 3.92
C TRP A 39 2.59 -2.05 5.18
N GLU A 40 3.63 -2.74 5.63
CA GLU A 40 4.43 -2.31 6.78
C GLU A 40 5.08 -0.94 6.54
N GLU A 41 5.62 -0.71 5.35
CA GLU A 41 6.14 0.61 4.97
C GLU A 41 5.05 1.68 4.96
N TRP A 42 3.86 1.34 4.46
CA TRP A 42 2.72 2.25 4.48
C TRP A 42 2.32 2.61 5.91
N GLN A 43 2.28 1.66 6.85
CA GLN A 43 1.98 1.94 8.26
C GLN A 43 3.00 2.89 8.90
N ALA A 44 4.30 2.70 8.59
CA ALA A 44 5.35 3.61 9.06
C ALA A 44 5.19 5.02 8.46
N ARG A 45 4.84 5.12 7.17
CA ARG A 45 4.58 6.41 6.50
C ARG A 45 3.32 7.09 7.03
N GLN A 46 2.24 6.34 7.23
CA GLN A 46 0.99 6.81 7.81
C GLN A 46 1.23 7.41 9.20
N THR A 47 1.98 6.71 10.05
CA THR A 47 2.32 7.19 11.40
C THR A 47 3.08 8.52 11.34
N ARG A 48 4.07 8.64 10.44
CA ARG A 48 4.78 9.91 10.21
C ARG A 48 3.85 11.02 9.73
N LEU A 49 3.01 10.75 8.73
CA LEU A 49 2.04 11.73 8.21
C LEU A 49 1.06 12.22 9.29
N ILE A 50 0.57 11.31 10.14
CA ILE A 50 -0.32 11.67 11.25
C ILE A 50 0.38 12.59 12.23
N ASN A 51 1.62 12.29 12.60
CA ASN A 51 2.39 13.10 13.54
C ASN A 51 2.81 14.45 12.94
N GLU A 52 3.37 14.46 11.73
CA GLU A 52 3.88 15.68 11.08
C GLU A 52 2.77 16.66 10.72
N LYS A 53 1.61 16.16 10.28
CA LYS A 53 0.46 17.01 9.93
C LYS A 53 -0.57 17.13 11.04
N HIS A 54 -0.30 16.56 12.22
CA HIS A 54 -1.20 16.53 13.36
C HIS A 54 -2.63 16.11 12.95
N LEU A 55 -2.73 15.06 12.13
CA LEU A 55 -4.00 14.62 11.55
C LEU A 55 -4.90 14.02 12.62
N ASN A 56 -6.16 14.48 12.65
CA ASN A 56 -7.15 13.91 13.53
C ASN A 56 -7.93 12.81 12.80
N MET A 57 -7.82 11.56 13.26
CA MET A 57 -8.53 10.40 12.69
C MET A 57 -10.06 10.47 12.81
N LEU A 58 -10.58 11.43 13.58
CA LEU A 58 -12.01 11.74 13.67
C LEU A 58 -12.47 12.71 12.58
N ASP A 59 -11.54 13.46 11.98
CA ASP A 59 -11.86 14.42 10.93
C ASP A 59 -11.96 13.71 9.56
N PRO A 60 -13.07 13.89 8.82
CA PRO A 60 -13.25 13.25 7.52
C PRO A 60 -12.21 13.69 6.48
N LYS A 61 -11.74 14.95 6.51
CA LYS A 61 -10.72 15.44 5.57
C LYS A 61 -9.37 14.77 5.83
N ALA A 62 -9.03 14.53 7.09
CA ALA A 62 -7.82 13.80 7.45
C ALA A 62 -7.88 12.34 6.94
N ARG A 63 -9.04 11.69 7.03
CA ARG A 63 -9.25 10.35 6.46
C ARG A 63 -9.16 10.33 4.94
N GLU A 64 -9.74 11.32 4.27
CA GLU A 64 -9.64 11.46 2.81
C GLU A 64 -8.18 11.69 2.40
N TYR A 65 -7.46 12.56 3.10
CA TYR A 65 -6.04 12.81 2.85
C TYR A 65 -5.19 11.54 3.02
N LEU A 66 -5.39 10.79 4.10
CA LEU A 66 -4.69 9.53 4.32
C LEU A 66 -4.99 8.49 3.24
N GLN A 67 -6.24 8.41 2.77
CA GLN A 67 -6.62 7.53 1.68
C GLN A 67 -5.94 7.93 0.36
N GLN A 68 -5.95 9.23 0.02
CA GLN A 68 -5.24 9.71 -1.17
C GLN A 68 -3.74 9.41 -1.10
N GLN A 69 -3.11 9.64 0.05
CA GLN A 69 -1.69 9.31 0.25
C GLN A 69 -1.41 7.81 0.16
N MET A 70 -2.35 6.98 0.63
CA MET A 70 -2.26 5.52 0.54
C MET A 70 -2.32 5.05 -0.91
N GLU A 71 -3.31 5.55 -1.66
CA GLU A 71 -3.50 5.21 -3.06
C GLU A 71 -2.30 5.66 -3.89
N ALA A 72 -1.80 6.88 -3.67
CA ALA A 72 -0.58 7.39 -4.29
C ALA A 72 0.67 6.55 -3.94
N PHE A 73 0.82 6.15 -2.67
CA PHE A 73 1.95 5.34 -2.22
C PHE A 73 1.98 3.96 -2.88
N PHE A 74 0.84 3.30 -3.00
CA PHE A 74 0.77 1.99 -3.64
C PHE A 74 0.69 2.08 -5.17
N ASN A 75 0.25 3.19 -5.76
CA ASN A 75 0.27 3.41 -7.21
C ASN A 75 1.64 3.86 -7.75
N ASN A 76 2.66 3.98 -6.89
CA ASN A 76 3.95 4.59 -7.23
C ASN A 76 3.84 6.01 -7.79
N GLU A 77 2.79 6.77 -7.43
CA GLU A 77 2.56 8.14 -7.93
C GLU A 77 3.54 9.18 -7.33
N GLY A 78 4.66 8.71 -6.78
CA GLY A 78 5.79 9.49 -6.30
C GLY A 78 7.10 8.70 -6.24
N SER A 79 7.20 7.57 -6.93
CA SER A 79 8.44 6.81 -7.09
C SER A 79 8.75 6.69 -8.57
N ASP A 80 9.67 7.53 -9.04
CA ASP A 80 10.39 7.42 -10.31
C ASP A 80 11.36 6.20 -10.31
N GLU A 81 11.14 5.22 -9.44
CA GLU A 81 12.04 4.08 -9.23
C GLU A 81 11.23 2.78 -9.16
N ALA A 82 11.03 2.18 -10.33
CA ALA A 82 10.96 0.73 -10.50
C ALA A 82 11.36 0.39 -11.95
N ASP A 83 12.60 0.74 -12.30
CA ASP A 83 13.33 0.04 -13.35
C ASP A 83 13.50 -1.44 -12.91
N GLY A 84 13.06 -2.36 -13.76
CA GLY A 84 13.45 -3.78 -13.67
C GLY A 84 12.38 -4.74 -13.13
N PHE A 85 11.60 -5.33 -14.04
CA PHE A 85 11.89 -6.69 -14.55
C PHE A 85 10.78 -7.15 -15.50
N VAL A 86 11.07 -7.12 -16.81
CA VAL A 86 10.29 -7.83 -17.83
C VAL A 86 11.06 -9.13 -18.12
N PRO A 87 10.55 -10.31 -17.78
CA PRO A 87 11.13 -11.55 -18.27
C PRO A 87 10.96 -11.57 -19.81
N PRO A 88 12.00 -11.88 -20.60
CA PRO A 88 11.84 -12.06 -22.03
C PRO A 88 10.98 -13.30 -22.30
N GLU A 89 9.88 -13.14 -23.03
CA GLU A 89 9.24 -14.26 -23.72
C GLU A 89 10.03 -14.57 -25.00
N GLU A 90 10.34 -15.85 -25.19
CA GLU A 90 11.11 -16.44 -26.31
C GLU A 90 10.56 -16.11 -27.71
#